data_AF-A0A3Q0IWR6-F1
#
_entry.id   AF-A0A3Q0IWR6-F1
#
_cell.length_a   1.000
_cell.length_b   1.000
_cell.length_c   1.000
_cell.angle_alpha   90.00
_cell.angle_beta   90.00
_cell.angle_gamma   90.00
#
_symmetry.space_group_name_H-M   'P 1'
#
loop_
_entity.id
_entity.type
_entity.pdbx_description
1 polymer ?
#
loop_
_entity_poly.entity_id
_entity_poly.type
_entity_poly.pdbx_seq_one_letter_code
_entity_poly.pdbx_strand_id
1 'polypeptide(L)'
;MVFGVCFFHAVIQERKKFGPLGWNILYEFNDSDLECALGTLKMYCAQDTIPWEALTYTFGEVNYGGRVTDYWDQRTLKTILLTYFGFHTLAPDYVYSASGTYYCPETEECNTLEMYREFVEELPIIEEPEIFGMHDNANIAFQMKETKNVIQTIMEVQPREGGSSEGKSPDELVLEQCDSVIERIKTKIDKDNAHPSLLEKGSKTLVCQMLPFA
;
A
#
# COMPACT_ATOMS: atom_id res chain seq x y z
N MET A 1 23.94 -7.31 -4.91
CA MET A 1 22.83 -7.67 -5.82
C MET A 1 21.82 -8.63 -5.19
N VAL A 2 22.21 -9.86 -4.82
CA VAL A 2 21.29 -10.85 -4.21
C VAL A 2 20.59 -10.29 -2.98
N PHE A 3 21.34 -9.67 -2.07
CA PHE A 3 20.79 -9.01 -0.88
C PHE A 3 19.69 -8.00 -1.23
N GLY A 4 19.96 -7.05 -2.15
CA GLY A 4 18.97 -6.06 -2.58
C GLY A 4 17.70 -6.67 -3.19
N VAL A 5 17.79 -7.80 -3.90
CA VAL A 5 16.61 -8.52 -4.41
C VAL A 5 15.81 -9.16 -3.29
N CYS A 6 16.47 -9.82 -2.33
CA CYS A 6 15.82 -10.39 -1.16
C CYS A 6 15.16 -9.30 -0.30
N PHE A 7 15.84 -8.17 -0.13
CA PHE A 7 15.34 -7.03 0.64
C PHE A 7 14.15 -6.37 -0.05
N PHE A 8 14.21 -6.14 -1.36
CA PHE A 8 13.08 -5.72 -2.18
C PHE A 8 11.87 -6.64 -1.99
N HIS A 9 12.09 -7.96 -2.04
CA HIS A 9 11.05 -8.95 -1.86
C HIS A 9 10.39 -8.89 -0.48
N ALA A 10 11.18 -8.72 0.58
CA ALA A 10 10.67 -8.51 1.94
C ALA A 10 9.84 -7.20 2.04
N VAL A 11 10.35 -6.11 1.46
CA VAL A 11 9.67 -4.81 1.47
C VAL A 11 8.30 -4.87 0.80
N ILE A 12 8.19 -5.47 -0.39
CA ILE A 12 6.89 -5.56 -1.09
C ILE A 12 5.89 -6.48 -0.38
N GLN A 13 6.37 -7.51 0.31
CA GLN A 13 5.53 -8.38 1.14
C GLN A 13 4.98 -7.64 2.35
N GLU A 14 5.84 -6.94 3.10
CA GLU A 14 5.44 -6.18 4.29
C GLU A 14 4.54 -4.99 3.95
N ARG A 15 4.71 -4.40 2.77
CA ARG A 15 3.92 -3.25 2.29
C ARG A 15 2.40 -3.51 2.28
N LYS A 16 1.95 -4.76 2.25
CA LYS A 16 0.52 -5.14 2.37
C LYS A 16 -0.13 -4.71 3.68
N LYS A 17 0.65 -4.53 4.76
CA LYS A 17 0.14 -4.12 6.09
C LYS A 17 -0.53 -2.74 6.06
N PHE A 18 -0.08 -1.87 5.17
CA PHE A 18 -0.62 -0.51 5.00
C PHE A 18 -1.93 -0.46 4.20
N GLY A 19 -2.49 -1.61 3.78
CA GLY A 19 -3.74 -1.66 3.01
C GLY A 19 -3.66 -0.82 1.73
N PRO A 20 -4.67 0.02 1.43
CA PRO A 20 -4.69 0.87 0.23
C PRO A 20 -3.52 1.87 0.10
N LEU A 21 -2.86 2.23 1.20
CA LEU A 21 -1.65 3.07 1.15
C LEU A 21 -0.42 2.29 0.66
N GLY A 22 -0.43 0.98 0.88
CA GLY A 22 0.55 0.06 0.32
C GLY A 22 0.18 -0.27 -1.11
N TRP A 23 -0.88 -1.03 -1.29
CA TRP A 23 -1.33 -1.52 -2.60
C TRP A 23 -2.82 -1.23 -2.77
N ASN A 24 -3.22 -0.77 -3.95
CA ASN A 24 -4.65 -0.62 -4.28
C ASN A 24 -5.35 -1.99 -4.25
N ILE A 25 -4.66 -3.04 -4.71
CA ILE A 25 -5.12 -4.42 -4.69
C ILE A 25 -4.17 -5.26 -3.82
N LEU A 26 -4.71 -6.14 -2.99
CA LEU A 26 -3.89 -7.04 -2.17
C LEU A 26 -3.24 -8.12 -3.03
N TYR A 27 -1.94 -7.99 -3.25
CA TYR A 27 -1.12 -8.99 -3.93
C TYR A 27 -0.41 -9.89 -2.92
N GLU A 28 -0.33 -11.18 -3.25
CA GLU A 28 0.43 -12.16 -2.48
C GLU A 28 1.71 -12.50 -3.26
N PHE A 29 2.85 -12.05 -2.74
CA PHE A 29 4.18 -12.45 -3.20
C PHE A 29 4.66 -13.61 -2.35
N ASN A 30 5.25 -14.63 -2.98
CA ASN A 30 5.65 -15.87 -2.32
C ASN A 30 7.09 -16.25 -2.66
N ASP A 31 7.59 -17.29 -1.99
CA ASP A 31 8.97 -17.76 -2.16
C ASP A 31 9.28 -18.17 -3.61
N SER A 32 8.29 -18.68 -4.36
CA SER A 32 8.46 -19.01 -5.77
C SER A 32 8.77 -17.79 -6.64
N ASP A 33 8.28 -16.59 -6.28
CA ASP A 33 8.69 -15.35 -6.97
C ASP A 33 10.15 -15.03 -6.72
N LEU A 34 10.59 -15.18 -5.47
CA LEU A 34 11.97 -14.93 -5.09
C LEU A 34 12.90 -15.93 -5.79
N GLU A 35 12.56 -17.22 -5.77
CA GLU A 35 13.33 -18.25 -6.49
C GLU A 35 13.42 -17.96 -7.99
N CYS A 36 12.31 -17.53 -8.62
CA CYS A 36 12.28 -17.15 -10.03
C CYS A 36 13.16 -15.92 -10.30
N ALA A 37 13.10 -14.90 -9.43
CA ALA A 37 13.93 -13.71 -9.53
C ALA A 37 15.42 -14.03 -9.36
N LEU A 38 15.79 -14.86 -8.38
CA LEU A 38 17.17 -15.30 -8.16
C LEU A 38 17.70 -16.18 -9.30
N GLY A 39 16.86 -17.06 -9.86
CA GLY A 39 17.19 -17.85 -11.05
C GLY A 39 17.45 -16.96 -12.27
N THR A 40 16.60 -15.95 -12.48
CA THR A 40 16.78 -14.93 -13.52
C THR A 40 18.09 -14.18 -13.31
N LEU A 41 18.37 -13.71 -12.09
CA LEU A 41 19.59 -12.99 -11.74
C LEU A 41 20.83 -13.84 -12.05
N LYS A 42 20.84 -15.12 -11.64
CA LYS A 42 21.94 -16.06 -11.92
C LYS A 42 22.20 -16.21 -13.42
N MET A 43 21.14 -16.30 -14.23
CA MET A 43 21.26 -16.40 -15.69
C MET A 43 21.90 -15.14 -16.30
N TYR A 44 21.43 -13.95 -15.91
CA TYR A 44 21.94 -12.69 -16.46
C TYR A 44 23.35 -12.35 -15.97
N CYS A 45 23.70 -12.70 -14.72
CA CYS A 45 25.04 -12.49 -14.17
C CYS A 45 26.09 -13.50 -14.66
N ALA A 46 25.69 -14.55 -15.38
CA ALA A 46 26.63 -15.48 -16.01
C ALA A 46 27.28 -14.92 -17.30
N GLN A 47 26.80 -13.78 -17.79
CA GLN A 47 27.34 -13.08 -18.95
C GLN A 47 28.40 -12.05 -18.52
N ASP A 48 29.36 -11.73 -19.39
CA ASP A 48 30.45 -10.79 -19.11
C ASP A 48 29.97 -9.36 -18.80
N THR A 49 28.77 -8.99 -19.26
CA THR A 49 28.16 -7.68 -19.04
C THR A 49 26.71 -7.85 -18.62
N ILE A 50 26.32 -7.20 -17.53
CA ILE A 50 24.94 -7.27 -17.01
C ILE A 50 24.06 -6.30 -17.82
N PRO A 51 23.04 -6.79 -18.55
CA PRO A 51 22.10 -5.93 -19.26
C PRO A 51 21.05 -5.37 -18.29
N TRP A 52 21.39 -4.26 -17.63
CA TRP A 52 20.56 -3.66 -16.58
C TRP A 52 19.12 -3.36 -17.01
N GLU A 53 18.91 -2.79 -18.19
CA GLU A 53 17.57 -2.48 -18.68
C GLU A 53 16.70 -3.74 -18.84
N ALA A 54 17.27 -4.81 -19.42
CA ALA A 54 16.58 -6.08 -19.59
C ALA A 54 16.28 -6.74 -18.24
N LEU A 55 17.22 -6.66 -17.30
CA LEU A 55 17.09 -7.25 -15.97
C LEU A 55 16.03 -6.52 -15.13
N THR A 56 16.06 -5.19 -15.10
CA THR A 56 15.06 -4.35 -14.44
C THR A 56 13.69 -4.53 -15.07
N TYR A 57 13.59 -4.61 -16.40
CA TYR A 57 12.35 -4.91 -17.11
C TYR A 57 11.80 -6.29 -16.72
N THR A 58 12.65 -7.31 -16.71
CA THR A 58 12.24 -8.68 -16.34
C THR A 58 11.71 -8.72 -14.90
N PHE A 59 12.32 -7.99 -13.97
CA PHE A 59 11.86 -7.96 -12.58
C PHE A 59 10.56 -7.17 -12.42
N GLY A 60 10.49 -5.99 -13.02
CA GLY A 60 9.37 -5.04 -12.86
C GLY A 60 8.14 -5.34 -13.70
N GLU A 61 8.26 -6.11 -14.79
CA GLU A 61 7.15 -6.43 -15.71
C GLU A 61 6.81 -7.92 -15.74
N VAL A 62 7.81 -8.80 -15.58
CA VAL A 62 7.61 -10.25 -15.79
C VAL A 62 7.53 -11.00 -14.45
N ASN A 63 8.59 -10.96 -13.64
CA ASN A 63 8.65 -11.71 -12.37
C ASN A 63 7.61 -11.20 -11.36
N TYR A 64 7.79 -9.98 -10.87
CA TYR A 64 6.88 -9.38 -9.89
C TYR A 64 5.76 -8.62 -10.60
N GLY A 65 6.08 -7.94 -11.70
CA GLY A 65 5.11 -7.19 -12.50
C GLY A 65 3.97 -8.02 -13.05
N GLY A 66 4.21 -9.30 -13.37
CA GLY A 66 3.19 -10.22 -13.88
C GLY A 66 2.07 -10.51 -12.89
N ARG A 67 2.28 -10.26 -11.59
CA ARG A 67 1.24 -10.39 -10.55
C ARG A 67 0.43 -9.12 -10.34
N VAL A 68 0.97 -7.97 -10.72
CA VAL A 68 0.38 -6.67 -10.45
C VAL A 68 -0.52 -6.27 -11.61
N THR A 69 -1.82 -6.19 -11.33
CA THR A 69 -2.87 -5.92 -12.31
C THR A 69 -3.22 -4.45 -12.46
N ASP A 70 -3.03 -3.65 -11.41
CA ASP A 70 -3.32 -2.21 -11.42
C ASP A 70 -2.13 -1.41 -11.93
N TYR A 71 -2.39 -0.41 -12.78
CA TYR A 71 -1.35 0.41 -13.40
C TYR A 71 -0.57 1.25 -12.37
N TRP A 72 -1.25 1.78 -11.36
CA TRP A 72 -0.61 2.60 -10.33
C TRP A 72 0.23 1.75 -9.38
N ASP A 73 -0.27 0.56 -9.02
CA ASP A 73 0.51 -0.42 -8.27
C ASP A 73 1.73 -0.88 -9.06
N GLN A 74 1.61 -1.07 -10.39
CA GLN A 74 2.74 -1.48 -11.22
C GLN A 74 3.83 -0.39 -11.29
N ARG A 75 3.44 0.88 -11.42
CA ARG A 75 4.36 2.01 -11.33
C ARG A 75 5.06 2.06 -9.97
N THR A 76 4.32 1.79 -8.90
CA THR A 76 4.84 1.81 -7.53
C THR A 76 5.83 0.68 -7.32
N LEU A 77 5.51 -0.54 -7.74
CA LEU A 77 6.40 -1.71 -7.71
C LEU A 77 7.74 -1.40 -8.39
N LYS A 78 7.71 -0.82 -9.60
CA LYS A 78 8.92 -0.45 -10.34
C LYS A 78 9.75 0.61 -9.62
N THR A 79 9.09 1.58 -8.99
CA THR A 79 9.78 2.64 -8.23
C THR A 79 10.50 2.06 -7.01
N ILE A 80 9.84 1.17 -6.28
CA ILE A 80 10.44 0.46 -5.15
C ILE A 80 11.59 -0.42 -5.64
N LEU A 81 11.39 -1.17 -6.73
CA LEU A 81 12.43 -2.02 -7.32
C LEU A 81 13.70 -1.22 -7.62
N LEU A 82 13.57 -0.04 -8.24
CA LEU A 82 14.72 0.81 -8.56
C LEU A 82 15.49 1.23 -7.30
N THR A 83 14.82 1.43 -6.17
CA THR A 83 15.48 1.84 -4.92
C THR A 83 16.45 0.77 -4.41
N TYR A 84 16.09 -0.50 -4.56
CA TYR A 84 16.84 -1.64 -4.05
C TYR A 84 17.73 -2.34 -5.09
N PHE A 85 17.41 -2.16 -6.37
CA PHE A 85 18.02 -2.89 -7.46
C PHE A 85 18.26 -2.03 -8.70
N GLY A 86 19.53 -1.85 -9.04
CA GLY A 86 19.98 -1.21 -10.28
C GLY A 86 21.48 -0.99 -10.28
N PHE A 87 22.03 -0.48 -11.37
CA PHE A 87 23.46 -0.19 -11.46
C PHE A 87 23.92 0.79 -10.35
N HIS A 88 23.08 1.77 -10.03
CA HIS A 88 23.35 2.77 -9.00
C HIS A 88 23.41 2.18 -7.58
N THR A 89 22.75 1.04 -7.33
CA THR A 89 22.78 0.39 -6.00
C THR A 89 24.06 -0.38 -5.74
N LEU A 90 24.97 -0.45 -6.71
CA LEU A 90 26.33 -0.99 -6.58
C LEU A 90 27.37 0.09 -6.29
N ALA A 91 26.99 1.36 -6.23
CA ALA A 91 27.91 2.42 -5.84
C ALA A 91 28.37 2.21 -4.39
N PRO A 92 29.63 2.55 -4.05
CA PRO A 92 30.07 2.57 -2.65
C PRO A 92 29.21 3.56 -1.86
N ASP A 93 28.97 3.25 -0.59
CA ASP A 93 28.14 4.05 0.33
C ASP A 93 26.67 4.24 -0.12
N TYR A 94 26.14 3.40 -1.01
CA TYR A 94 24.74 3.48 -1.40
C TYR A 94 23.82 2.99 -0.27
N VAL A 95 22.85 3.82 0.10
CA VAL A 95 21.90 3.53 1.17
C VAL A 95 20.48 3.46 0.62
N TYR A 96 19.67 2.53 1.15
CA TYR A 96 18.28 2.33 0.72
C TYR A 96 17.29 3.29 1.39
N SER A 97 17.65 3.85 2.54
CA SER A 97 16.85 4.84 3.27
C SER A 97 17.61 6.17 3.41
N ALA A 98 16.88 7.29 3.49
CA ALA A 98 17.49 8.60 3.76
C ALA A 98 17.99 8.73 5.20
N SER A 99 17.46 7.95 6.15
CA SER A 99 17.99 7.82 7.52
C SER A 99 19.41 7.23 7.59
N GLY A 100 19.86 6.51 6.55
CA GLY A 100 21.16 5.85 6.57
C GLY A 100 21.14 4.44 7.19
N THR A 101 20.03 4.03 7.80
CA THR A 101 19.94 2.80 8.60
C THR A 101 19.94 1.53 7.75
N TYR A 102 19.32 1.57 6.56
CA TYR A 102 19.13 0.38 5.74
C TYR A 102 20.02 0.43 4.50
N TYR A 103 21.04 -0.43 4.45
CA TYR A 103 21.99 -0.51 3.34
C TYR A 103 22.33 -1.97 3.01
N CYS A 104 23.03 -2.17 1.89
CA CYS A 104 23.65 -3.45 1.58
C CYS A 104 25.05 -3.46 2.20
N PRO A 105 25.39 -4.41 3.09
CA PRO A 105 26.74 -4.49 3.62
C PRO A 105 27.72 -4.79 2.50
N GLU A 106 28.94 -4.25 2.60
CA GLU A 106 29.97 -4.44 1.58
C GLU A 106 30.42 -5.89 1.52
N THR A 107 30.79 -6.35 0.33
CA THR A 107 31.21 -7.76 0.13
C THR A 107 32.52 -8.08 0.86
N GLU A 108 33.34 -7.08 1.17
CA GLU A 108 34.57 -7.24 1.95
C GLU A 108 34.28 -7.51 3.43
N GLU A 109 33.22 -6.90 3.96
CA GLU A 109 32.80 -7.05 5.36
C GLU A 109 31.84 -8.21 5.56
N CYS A 110 31.03 -8.56 4.55
CA CYS A 110 29.98 -9.57 4.67
C CYS A 110 29.94 -10.49 3.43
N ASN A 111 30.55 -11.68 3.55
CA ASN A 111 30.70 -12.63 2.45
C ASN A 111 30.07 -14.01 2.67
N THR A 112 29.63 -14.33 3.90
CA THR A 112 28.95 -15.58 4.22
C THR A 112 27.49 -15.35 4.58
N LEU A 113 26.65 -16.37 4.38
CA LEU A 113 25.22 -16.29 4.68
C LEU A 113 24.97 -15.98 6.16
N GLU A 114 25.79 -16.54 7.05
CA GLU A 114 25.76 -16.32 8.49
C GLU A 114 25.97 -14.83 8.82
N MET A 115 26.95 -14.18 8.21
CA MET A 115 27.20 -12.75 8.43
C MET A 115 26.04 -11.87 7.92
N TYR A 116 25.42 -12.24 6.80
CA TYR A 116 24.22 -11.52 6.33
C TYR A 116 23.04 -11.70 7.30
N ARG A 117 22.93 -12.84 7.97
CA ARG A 117 21.91 -13.06 9.00
C ARG A 117 22.17 -12.21 10.23
N GLU A 118 23.42 -12.20 10.71
CA GLU A 118 23.82 -11.34 11.84
C GLU A 118 23.55 -9.87 11.55
N PHE A 119 23.90 -9.38 10.35
CA PHE A 119 23.57 -8.02 9.92
C PHE A 119 22.07 -7.72 9.94
N VAL A 120 21.23 -8.64 9.47
CA VAL A 120 19.77 -8.46 9.50
C VAL A 120 19.23 -8.46 10.94
N GLU A 121 19.83 -9.22 11.85
CA GLU A 121 19.46 -9.23 13.27
C GLU A 121 19.85 -7.93 14.00
N GLU A 122 20.85 -7.20 13.51
CA GLU A 122 21.24 -5.89 14.04
C GLU A 122 20.28 -4.75 13.63
N LEU A 123 19.45 -4.97 12.60
CA LEU A 123 18.50 -3.96 12.15
C LEU A 123 17.39 -3.70 13.19
N PRO A 124 16.80 -2.48 13.21
CA PRO A 124 15.73 -2.16 14.13
C PRO A 124 14.53 -3.09 13.99
N ILE A 125 14.05 -3.62 15.11
CA ILE A 125 12.83 -4.45 15.18
C ILE A 125 11.59 -3.65 14.72
N ILE A 126 11.58 -2.35 15.02
CA ILE A 126 10.51 -1.45 14.59
C ILE A 126 10.97 -0.76 13.31
N GLU A 127 10.31 -1.12 12.21
CA GLU A 127 10.59 -0.60 10.88
C GLU A 127 9.93 0.76 10.68
N GLU A 128 10.72 1.75 10.23
CA GLU A 128 10.18 3.06 9.88
C GLU A 128 9.54 3.05 8.48
N PRO A 129 8.46 3.82 8.23
CA PRO A 129 7.76 3.84 6.93
C PRO A 129 8.64 4.18 5.72
N GLU A 130 9.75 4.85 5.98
CA GLU A 130 10.76 5.23 4.99
C GLU A 130 11.26 4.04 4.16
N ILE A 131 11.48 2.88 4.79
CA ILE A 131 11.92 1.66 4.09
C ILE A 131 10.90 1.20 3.03
N PHE A 132 9.62 1.51 3.23
CA PHE A 132 8.56 1.20 2.27
C PHE A 132 8.34 2.32 1.24
N GLY A 133 9.17 3.38 1.28
CA GLY A 133 9.01 4.60 0.48
C GLY A 133 7.79 5.42 0.89
N MET A 134 7.36 5.34 2.16
CA MET A 134 6.16 5.98 2.68
C MET A 134 6.47 7.11 3.67
N HIS A 135 5.51 8.04 3.80
CA HIS A 135 5.53 9.06 4.85
C HIS A 135 5.16 8.46 6.21
N ASP A 136 5.61 9.07 7.30
CA ASP A 136 5.30 8.68 8.69
C ASP A 136 3.79 8.54 9.00
N ASN A 137 2.95 9.20 8.20
CA ASN A 137 1.49 9.15 8.35
C ASN A 137 0.94 7.76 8.01
N ALA A 138 1.66 6.98 7.21
CA ALA A 138 1.31 5.59 6.92
C ALA A 138 1.34 4.74 8.19
N ASN A 139 2.30 4.98 9.10
CA ASN A 139 2.37 4.27 10.38
C ASN A 139 1.19 4.65 11.27
N ILE A 140 0.83 5.95 11.32
CA ILE A 140 -0.33 6.42 12.08
C ILE A 140 -1.61 5.74 11.58
N ALA A 141 -1.82 5.71 10.25
CA ALA A 141 -2.99 5.08 9.65
C ALA A 141 -3.04 3.57 9.94
N PHE A 142 -1.91 2.87 9.85
CA PHE A 142 -1.78 1.46 10.19
C PHE A 142 -2.11 1.20 11.66
N GLN A 143 -1.49 1.94 12.58
CA GLN A 143 -1.74 1.80 14.03
C GLN A 143 -3.19 2.10 14.40
N MET A 144 -3.81 3.12 13.78
CA MET A 144 -5.24 3.41 13.98
C MET A 144 -6.13 2.25 13.51
N LYS A 145 -5.81 1.62 12.38
CA LYS A 145 -6.57 0.48 11.86
C LYS A 145 -6.44 -0.73 12.80
N GLU A 146 -5.23 -1.08 13.22
CA GLU A 146 -5.00 -2.20 14.14
C GLU A 146 -5.65 -1.95 15.50
N THR A 147 -5.56 -0.73 16.03
CA THR A 147 -6.23 -0.34 17.27
C THR A 147 -7.74 -0.51 17.17
N LYS A 148 -8.36 -0.09 16.06
CA LYS A 148 -9.80 -0.29 15.82
C LYS A 148 -10.17 -1.77 15.75
N ASN A 149 -9.36 -2.58 15.06
CA ASN A 149 -9.58 -4.03 14.97
C ASN A 149 -9.55 -4.66 16.37
N VAL A 150 -8.54 -4.34 17.19
CA VAL A 150 -8.43 -4.86 18.56
C VAL A 150 -9.63 -4.44 19.42
N ILE A 151 -10.02 -3.17 19.39
CA ILE A 151 -11.18 -2.67 20.14
C ILE A 151 -12.47 -3.38 19.70
N GLN A 152 -12.65 -3.56 18.39
CA GLN A 152 -13.80 -4.27 17.83
C GLN A 152 -13.85 -5.72 18.31
N THR A 153 -12.72 -6.44 18.27
CA THR A 153 -12.63 -7.81 18.78
C THR A 153 -12.95 -7.87 20.28
N ILE A 154 -12.48 -6.90 21.08
CA ILE A 154 -12.82 -6.83 22.51
C ILE A 154 -14.33 -6.64 22.71
N MET A 155 -14.97 -5.76 21.95
CA MET A 155 -16.43 -5.56 22.00
C MET A 155 -17.21 -6.80 21.58
N GLU A 156 -16.70 -7.58 20.62
CA GLU A 156 -17.32 -8.83 20.17
C GLU A 156 -17.25 -9.94 21.21
N VAL A 157 -16.20 -9.95 22.03
CA VAL A 157 -16.03 -10.92 23.14
C VAL A 157 -16.84 -10.52 24.38
N GLN A 158 -17.23 -9.25 24.50
CA GLN A 158 -18.00 -8.78 25.66
C GLN A 158 -19.34 -9.53 25.77
N PRO A 159 -19.62 -10.20 26.91
CA PRO A 159 -20.87 -10.92 27.08
C PRO A 159 -22.04 -9.93 27.03
N ARG A 160 -22.99 -10.20 26.13
CA ARG A 160 -24.26 -9.48 26.04
C ARG A 160 -25.18 -9.89 27.19
N GLU A 161 -24.74 -9.71 28.43
CA GLU A 161 -25.65 -9.83 29.57
C GLU A 161 -26.63 -8.66 29.52
N GLY A 162 -27.91 -9.00 29.47
CA GLY A 162 -29.02 -8.08 29.26
C GLY A 162 -29.09 -7.01 30.35
N GLY A 163 -28.51 -5.85 30.07
CA GLY A 163 -28.95 -4.60 30.67
C GLY A 163 -30.40 -4.37 30.21
N SER A 164 -31.33 -4.37 31.15
CA SER A 164 -32.71 -3.94 30.96
C SER A 164 -32.75 -2.67 30.12
N SER A 165 -33.35 -2.76 28.94
CA SER A 165 -33.44 -1.70 27.95
C SER A 165 -34.37 -0.58 28.44
N GLU A 166 -33.83 0.35 29.23
CA GLU A 166 -34.45 1.63 29.55
C GLU A 166 -33.98 2.74 28.58
N GLY A 167 -33.82 2.39 27.31
CA GLY A 167 -33.45 3.30 26.22
C GLY A 167 -34.08 2.88 24.91
N LYS A 168 -34.25 3.84 23.98
CA LYS A 168 -34.73 3.60 22.61
C LYS A 168 -33.95 2.44 22.00
N SER A 169 -34.65 1.56 21.28
CA SER A 169 -33.97 0.45 20.61
C SER A 169 -33.00 1.01 19.55
N PRO A 170 -31.94 0.26 19.19
CA PRO A 170 -31.05 0.65 18.10
C PRO A 170 -31.83 0.96 16.80
N ASP A 171 -32.88 0.19 16.52
CA ASP A 171 -33.74 0.37 15.36
C ASP A 171 -34.54 1.68 15.43
N GLU A 172 -35.02 2.06 16.62
CA GLU A 172 -35.77 3.28 16.85
C GLU A 172 -34.89 4.53 16.71
N LEU A 173 -33.63 4.46 17.14
CA LEU A 173 -32.63 5.51 16.90
C LEU A 173 -32.27 5.63 15.42
N VAL A 174 -32.15 4.51 14.70
CA VAL A 174 -31.87 4.50 13.26
C VAL A 174 -33.04 5.11 12.49
N LEU A 175 -34.29 4.78 12.85
CA LEU A 175 -35.49 5.36 12.25
C LEU A 175 -35.54 6.88 12.45
N GLU A 176 -35.30 7.36 13.67
CA GLU A 176 -35.27 8.80 13.98
C GLU A 176 -34.18 9.55 13.19
N GLN A 177 -33.00 8.94 13.00
CA GLN A 177 -31.96 9.51 12.16
C GLN A 177 -32.33 9.51 10.68
N CYS A 178 -32.94 8.42 10.17
CA CYS A 178 -33.44 8.34 8.81
C CYS A 178 -34.48 9.43 8.52
N ASP A 179 -35.45 9.62 9.42
CA ASP A 179 -36.48 10.66 9.30
C ASP A 179 -35.86 12.06 9.29
N SER A 180 -34.90 12.33 10.18
CA SER A 180 -34.17 13.61 10.18
C SER A 180 -33.40 13.86 8.88
N VAL A 181 -32.81 12.83 8.28
CA VAL A 181 -32.10 12.94 7.00
C VAL A 181 -33.09 13.18 5.86
N ILE A 182 -34.23 12.49 5.84
CA ILE A 182 -35.29 12.67 4.84
C ILE A 182 -35.85 14.10 4.88
N GLU A 183 -36.07 14.67 6.08
CA GLU A 183 -36.52 16.05 6.23
C GLU A 183 -35.49 17.08 5.73
N ARG A 184 -34.20 16.78 5.89
CA ARG A 184 -33.10 17.67 5.46
C ARG A 184 -32.80 17.55 3.97
N ILE A 185 -33.09 16.41 3.35
CA ILE A 185 -32.94 16.22 1.91
C ILE A 185 -34.10 16.96 1.21
N LYS A 186 -33.78 18.10 0.59
CA LYS A 186 -34.73 18.82 -0.26
C LYS A 186 -35.17 17.93 -1.42
N THR A 187 -36.41 17.43 -1.37
CA THR A 187 -37.00 16.54 -2.38
C THR A 187 -37.37 17.25 -3.68
N LYS A 188 -37.36 18.58 -3.72
CA LYS A 188 -37.65 19.39 -4.91
C LYS A 188 -36.62 20.49 -5.08
N ILE A 189 -36.04 20.57 -6.28
CA ILE A 189 -35.34 21.78 -6.74
C ILE A 189 -36.41 22.86 -6.91
N ASP A 190 -36.28 23.95 -6.17
CA ASP A 190 -37.14 25.12 -6.28
C ASP A 190 -36.90 25.76 -7.67
N LYS A 191 -37.90 25.65 -8.55
CA LYS A 191 -37.80 26.14 -9.94
C LYS A 191 -37.78 27.67 -10.00
N ASP A 192 -38.25 28.35 -8.95
CA ASP A 192 -38.33 29.81 -8.92
C ASP A 192 -36.98 30.44 -8.50
N ASN A 193 -36.15 29.69 -7.78
CA ASN A 193 -34.79 30.06 -7.37
C ASN A 193 -33.68 29.37 -8.19
N ALA A 194 -34.05 28.56 -9.18
CA ALA A 194 -33.09 27.89 -10.04
C ALA A 194 -32.52 28.86 -11.08
N HIS A 195 -31.20 28.87 -11.25
CA HIS A 195 -30.55 29.70 -12.27
C HIS A 195 -31.11 29.34 -13.67
N PRO A 196 -31.50 30.31 -14.51
CA PRO A 196 -32.20 30.05 -15.78
C PRO A 196 -31.49 29.07 -16.72
N SER A 197 -30.15 29.03 -16.66
CA SER A 197 -29.32 28.10 -17.46
C SER A 197 -29.49 26.62 -17.10
N LEU A 198 -30.05 26.29 -15.93
CA LEU A 198 -30.32 24.90 -15.50
C LEU A 198 -31.70 24.40 -15.93
N LEU A 199 -32.56 25.30 -16.43
CA LEU A 199 -33.94 25.01 -16.85
C LEU A 199 -34.10 24.95 -18.38
N GLU A 200 -33.07 25.32 -19.15
CA GLU A 200 -33.07 25.18 -20.59
C GLU A 200 -32.88 23.71 -21.00
N LYS A 201 -33.83 23.16 -21.77
CA LYS A 201 -33.70 21.82 -22.37
C LYS A 201 -32.62 21.84 -23.46
N GLY A 202 -31.38 21.58 -23.07
CA GLY A 202 -30.33 21.21 -24.01
C GLY A 202 -30.69 19.89 -24.72
N SER A 203 -30.54 19.85 -26.04
CA SER A 203 -30.81 18.70 -26.92
C SER A 203 -29.93 17.46 -26.69
N LYS A 204 -29.24 17.36 -25.55
CA LYS A 204 -28.43 16.21 -25.17
C LYS A 204 -28.73 15.88 -23.71
N THR A 205 -29.43 14.77 -23.53
CA THR A 205 -29.60 13.95 -22.33
C THR A 205 -29.04 14.55 -21.03
N LEU A 206 -29.95 14.96 -20.14
CA LEU A 206 -29.66 15.38 -18.77
C LEU A 206 -28.99 14.23 -17.99
N VAL A 207 -27.66 14.20 -17.98
CA VAL A 207 -26.90 13.59 -16.89
C VAL A 207 -26.70 14.71 -15.88
N CYS A 208 -27.29 14.56 -14.70
CA CYS A 208 -27.15 15.48 -13.59
C CYS A 208 -25.68 15.51 -13.15
N GLN A 209 -24.87 16.40 -13.73
CA GLN A 209 -23.52 16.67 -13.25
C GLN A 209 -23.65 17.45 -11.95
N MET A 210 -23.55 16.73 -10.82
CA MET A 210 -23.27 17.36 -9.54
C MET A 210 -21.86 17.97 -9.61
N LEU A 211 -21.78 19.29 -9.67
CA LEU A 211 -20.53 20.03 -9.51
C LEU A 211 -20.06 19.95 -8.04
N PRO A 212 -18.74 20.11 -7.79
CA PRO A 212 -18.12 19.79 -6.52
C PRO A 212 -18.47 20.82 -5.45
N PHE A 213 -18.70 20.33 -4.23
CA PHE A 213 -18.76 21.16 -3.03
C PHE A 213 -17.42 21.89 -2.83
N ALA A 214 -17.48 23.22 -2.68
CA ALA A 214 -16.41 24.05 -2.16
C ALA A 214 -16.53 24.19 -0.64
#